data_AF-A0A139HKF4-F1
#
_entry.id   AF-A0A139HKF4-F1
#
_cell.length_a   1.000
_cell.length_b   1.000
_cell.length_c   1.000
_cell.angle_alpha   90.00
_cell.angle_beta   90.00
_cell.angle_gamma   90.00
#
_symmetry.space_group_name_H-M   'P 1'
#
loop_
_entity.id
_entity.type
_entity.pdbx_description
1 polymer ?
#
loop_
_entity_poly.entity_id
_entity_poly.type
_entity_poly.pdbx_seq_one_letter_code
_entity_poly.pdbx_strand_id
1 'polypeptide(L)'
;MISVHFPCGDGGQMPNGNGSLATPAQHIEITGKSQQINLTFNETIGPKPNEKKNPEDVTSCAQGNYEDLELLKYVKIRSRLLSEFWQRDMYVAANVLLPPKYNEHDTKKRYPVLYNQDHFNGKFGFGNYPRYAPFAARWNNGTLPSPNGTADISMPEMIVVNFRHENPFYDNSYAVNTANLGPWGDALNDELISQIDNTFNTIAKPHARLLTGGSTGGWESLANLVFRPDLFGATFTSYPDPIDFTRLQTIDIYHDKNAFRSENGSANGLAREFLQNGTVIYPIDTENMNHYELVFGTKTRSFQQLDIFTAVFGVQGLNGYPLEPYDKLTGEIYPESTELWRPMDLTDYIISNWNTLGEVLRNRIFLSVGTHDDYYLDRAVREFQRKTGAKGGPNWANITILVNGTHGTGYQNLSIWESIRVLGDWIQDHAGEKGKLLDEVAAKSPRGNLWGEVIKRGGHQAALDRQAPPIIEVQKGDLIRASSVGRWDPGVKLKAQWFIDGTPSGDALEVKQEDTIIFKPAASGAAGRYLQLKVTGRKRGYVDETRESNAVTLAA
;
A
#
# COMPACT_ATOMS: atom_id res chain seq x y z
N MET A 1 -2.83 21.27 15.61
CA MET A 1 -2.23 21.04 14.27
C MET A 1 -1.26 19.88 14.42
N ILE A 2 -1.44 18.78 13.69
CA ILE A 2 -0.51 17.65 13.72
C ILE A 2 0.69 18.02 12.85
N SER A 3 1.89 18.00 13.42
CA SER A 3 3.13 18.19 12.64
C SER A 3 3.57 16.83 12.10
N VAL A 4 3.60 16.69 10.78
CA VAL A 4 4.09 15.49 10.08
C VAL A 4 5.25 15.89 9.19
N HIS A 5 6.23 15.00 9.05
CA HIS A 5 7.30 15.17 8.07
C HIS A 5 6.72 14.99 6.65
N PHE A 6 6.99 15.93 5.74
CA PHE A 6 6.60 15.83 4.33
C PHE A 6 7.87 15.75 3.49
N PRO A 7 8.03 14.69 2.67
CA PRO A 7 9.13 14.59 1.73
C PRO A 7 9.20 15.81 0.81
N CYS A 8 10.42 16.12 0.37
CA CYS A 8 10.74 17.33 -0.37
C CYS A 8 11.39 16.96 -1.71
N GLY A 9 10.80 15.98 -2.41
CA GLY A 9 11.34 15.44 -3.66
C GLY A 9 12.50 14.46 -3.48
N ASP A 10 12.63 13.90 -2.28
CA ASP A 10 13.65 12.91 -1.89
C ASP A 10 13.05 11.51 -1.62
N GLY A 11 11.72 11.35 -1.73
CA GLY A 11 11.02 10.11 -1.42
C GLY A 11 10.95 9.78 0.09
N GLY A 12 11.38 10.69 0.98
CA GLY A 12 11.34 10.44 2.42
C GLY A 12 12.28 9.31 2.88
N GLN A 13 13.52 9.30 2.40
CA GLN A 13 14.51 8.27 2.73
C GLN A 13 14.78 8.17 4.25
N MET A 14 14.17 7.23 4.96
CA MET A 14 14.45 7.05 6.39
C MET A 14 15.75 6.24 6.64
N PRO A 15 16.63 6.65 7.57
CA PRO A 15 16.48 7.76 8.52
C PRO A 15 17.03 9.10 8.00
N ASN A 16 17.58 9.17 6.78
CA ASN A 16 18.37 10.30 6.27
C ASN A 16 17.60 11.23 5.30
N GLY A 17 16.31 11.41 5.55
CA GLY A 17 15.40 12.20 4.71
C GLY A 17 15.44 13.67 5.10
N ASN A 18 14.97 14.53 4.21
CA ASN A 18 14.93 15.97 4.44
C ASN A 18 14.08 16.30 5.67
N GLY A 19 14.61 16.96 6.69
CA GLY A 19 13.89 17.27 7.93
C GLY A 19 14.03 16.22 9.03
N SER A 20 14.72 15.10 8.78
CA SER A 20 15.09 14.16 9.83
C SER A 20 16.04 14.80 10.84
N LEU A 21 15.87 14.47 12.12
CA LEU A 21 16.80 14.88 13.16
C LEU A 21 18.05 14.01 13.13
N ALA A 22 19.22 14.63 13.27
CA ALA A 22 20.51 13.95 13.29
C ALA A 22 21.28 14.25 14.59
N THR A 23 22.15 13.32 14.96
CA THR A 23 23.14 13.44 16.04
C THR A 23 24.53 13.22 15.45
N PRO A 24 25.58 13.90 15.94
CA PRO A 24 26.95 13.55 15.59
C PRO A 24 27.25 12.07 15.84
N ALA A 25 28.07 11.46 14.98
CA ALA A 25 28.50 10.07 15.15
C ALA A 25 29.23 9.90 16.49
N GLN A 26 28.83 8.89 17.26
CA GLN A 26 29.45 8.55 18.54
C GLN A 26 30.03 7.14 18.49
N HIS A 27 31.21 6.95 19.05
CA HIS A 27 31.78 5.63 19.26
C HIS A 27 31.26 5.08 20.59
N ILE A 28 30.48 3.99 20.53
CA ILE A 28 29.83 3.39 21.70
C ILE A 28 30.24 1.92 21.78
N GLU A 29 30.80 1.52 22.91
CA GLU A 29 31.05 0.10 23.21
C GLU A 29 29.80 -0.53 23.83
N ILE A 30 29.26 -1.57 23.20
CA ILE A 30 28.10 -2.31 23.67
C ILE A 30 28.55 -3.44 24.60
N THR A 31 28.21 -3.33 25.89
CA THR A 31 28.75 -4.19 26.97
C THR A 31 27.83 -5.35 27.35
N GLY A 32 26.66 -5.49 26.70
CA GLY A 32 25.65 -6.50 27.03
C GLY A 32 24.93 -6.28 28.38
N LYS A 33 25.17 -5.15 29.05
CA LYS A 33 24.47 -4.71 30.28
C LYS A 33 23.60 -3.50 29.97
N SER A 34 22.71 -3.14 30.90
CA SER A 34 21.96 -1.89 30.80
C SER A 34 22.92 -0.70 30.72
N GLN A 35 22.88 0.04 29.61
CA GLN A 35 23.67 1.25 29.38
C GLN A 35 22.74 2.40 29.03
N GLN A 36 23.03 3.58 29.58
CA GLN A 36 22.40 4.82 29.13
C GLN A 36 23.27 5.44 28.04
N ILE A 37 22.70 5.63 26.86
CA ILE A 37 23.34 6.29 25.72
C ILE A 37 22.66 7.64 25.53
N ASN A 38 23.43 8.73 25.59
CA ASN A 38 22.91 10.08 25.39
C ASN A 38 23.14 10.50 23.94
N LEU A 39 22.05 10.57 23.16
CA LEU A 39 22.06 11.07 21.78
C LEU A 39 21.57 12.52 21.75
N THR A 40 22.25 13.39 21.00
CA THR A 40 21.90 14.82 20.90
C THR A 40 21.37 15.11 19.50
N PHE A 41 20.04 15.22 19.39
CA PHE A 41 19.35 15.48 18.13
C PHE A 41 19.15 16.98 17.87
N ASN A 42 20.24 17.74 17.76
CA ASN A 42 20.21 19.19 17.53
C ASN A 42 20.50 19.60 16.08
N GLU A 43 20.76 18.65 15.20
CA GLU A 43 20.89 18.86 13.76
C GLU A 43 19.63 18.39 13.04
N THR A 44 19.31 19.04 11.93
CA THR A 44 18.24 18.61 11.03
C THR A 44 18.83 18.46 9.64
N ILE A 45 18.58 17.34 8.98
CA ILE A 45 19.04 17.08 7.63
C ILE A 45 18.34 18.05 6.69
N GLY A 46 19.11 18.95 6.07
CA GLY A 46 18.58 19.90 5.09
C GLY A 46 18.36 19.25 3.72
N PRO A 47 17.61 19.91 2.82
CA PRO A 47 17.50 19.49 1.42
C PRO A 47 18.89 19.31 0.80
N LYS A 48 19.10 18.21 0.07
CA LYS A 48 20.40 17.92 -0.54
C LYS A 48 20.74 19.02 -1.57
N PRO A 49 22.02 19.39 -1.76
CA PRO A 49 22.43 20.53 -2.61
C PRO A 49 21.93 20.49 -4.07
N ASN A 50 21.49 19.32 -4.54
CA ASN A 50 21.05 19.05 -5.91
C ASN A 50 19.53 19.18 -6.09
N GLU A 51 18.79 19.41 -5.00
CA GLU A 51 17.34 19.68 -4.99
C GLU A 51 17.12 21.21 -5.01
N LYS A 52 17.69 21.87 -6.04
CA LYS A 52 17.48 23.30 -6.23
C LYS A 52 15.99 23.56 -6.46
N LYS A 53 15.42 24.47 -5.68
CA LYS A 53 14.05 24.97 -5.88
C LYS A 53 14.00 25.67 -7.23
N ASN A 54 13.07 25.28 -8.12
CA ASN A 54 12.68 26.13 -9.23
C ASN A 54 12.15 27.47 -8.65
N PRO A 55 12.72 28.64 -9.02
CA PRO A 55 12.34 29.92 -8.46
C PRO A 55 10.87 30.32 -8.69
N GLU A 56 10.13 29.66 -9.59
CA GLU A 56 8.70 29.91 -9.79
C GLU A 56 7.79 29.06 -8.86
N ASP A 57 8.31 27.95 -8.29
CA ASP A 57 7.58 26.99 -7.43
C ASP A 57 7.92 27.14 -5.93
N VAL A 58 8.07 28.39 -5.47
CA VAL A 58 8.55 28.68 -4.10
C VAL A 58 7.60 28.19 -2.99
N THR A 59 6.38 27.74 -3.32
CA THR A 59 5.36 27.37 -2.32
C THR A 59 5.52 25.95 -1.76
N SER A 60 6.05 24.97 -2.51
CA SER A 60 6.29 23.61 -2.00
C SER A 60 7.32 22.82 -2.81
N CYS A 61 8.26 22.18 -2.12
CA CYS A 61 9.21 21.22 -2.71
C CYS A 61 8.70 19.77 -2.74
N ALA A 62 7.49 19.49 -2.23
CA ALA A 62 6.89 18.16 -2.28
C ALA A 62 6.86 17.63 -3.72
N GLN A 63 7.05 16.33 -3.91
CA GLN A 63 7.18 15.68 -5.21
C GLN A 63 8.45 16.06 -6.00
N GLY A 64 9.20 17.11 -5.62
CA GLY A 64 10.38 17.59 -6.32
C GLY A 64 10.08 18.57 -7.46
N ASN A 65 10.95 19.57 -7.65
CA ASN A 65 10.84 20.63 -8.65
C ASN A 65 12.00 20.54 -9.64
N TYR A 66 11.91 19.63 -10.61
CA TYR A 66 12.98 19.40 -11.57
C TYR A 66 12.79 20.24 -12.83
N GLU A 67 13.90 20.63 -13.48
CA GLU A 67 13.89 21.35 -14.75
C GLU A 67 13.74 20.36 -15.92
N ASP A 68 12.85 20.69 -16.86
CA ASP A 68 12.64 19.91 -18.07
C ASP A 68 13.93 19.70 -18.89
N LEU A 69 14.07 18.49 -19.43
CA LEU A 69 15.04 18.16 -20.46
C LEU A 69 14.35 18.10 -21.83
N GLU A 70 15.13 17.91 -22.90
CA GLU A 70 14.59 17.83 -24.27
C GLU A 70 13.45 16.81 -24.39
N LEU A 71 13.70 15.56 -23.97
CA LEU A 71 12.73 14.46 -24.05
C LEU A 71 12.15 14.05 -22.70
N LEU A 72 12.64 14.55 -21.57
CA LEU A 72 12.10 14.22 -20.25
C LEU A 72 11.47 15.45 -19.62
N LYS A 73 10.16 15.42 -19.43
CA LYS A 73 9.35 16.52 -18.89
C LYS A 73 8.85 16.19 -17.50
N TYR A 74 8.66 17.20 -16.66
CA TYR A 74 8.23 17.04 -15.27
C TYR A 74 6.89 17.76 -15.06
N VAL A 75 5.82 16.98 -14.95
CA VAL A 75 4.49 17.51 -14.62
C VAL A 75 4.31 17.50 -13.11
N LYS A 76 3.76 18.57 -12.56
CA LYS A 76 3.35 18.66 -11.16
C LYS A 76 2.08 19.49 -11.06
N ILE A 77 1.10 18.99 -10.31
CA ILE A 77 -0.15 19.72 -10.03
C ILE A 77 -0.47 19.66 -8.55
N ARG A 78 -1.14 20.71 -8.05
CA ARG A 78 -1.80 20.65 -6.75
C ARG A 78 -3.03 19.75 -6.89
N SER A 79 -3.09 18.67 -6.13
CA SER A 79 -4.26 17.79 -6.10
C SER A 79 -5.34 18.41 -5.23
N ARG A 80 -6.56 18.56 -5.74
CA ARG A 80 -7.68 19.04 -4.92
C ARG A 80 -8.08 17.97 -3.91
N LEU A 81 -8.22 16.73 -4.37
CA LEU A 81 -8.66 15.60 -3.56
C LEU A 81 -7.73 15.32 -2.37
N LEU A 82 -6.41 15.27 -2.61
CA LEU A 82 -5.45 15.06 -1.53
C LEU A 82 -5.37 16.28 -0.61
N SER A 83 -5.51 17.50 -1.15
CA SER A 83 -5.45 18.69 -0.30
C SER A 83 -6.65 18.78 0.65
N GLU A 84 -7.83 18.33 0.21
CA GLU A 84 -9.02 18.20 1.05
C GLU A 84 -8.81 17.14 2.13
N PHE A 85 -8.24 15.97 1.82
CA PHE A 85 -7.98 14.93 2.82
C PHE A 85 -6.95 15.36 3.87
N TRP A 86 -5.80 15.91 3.42
CA TRP A 86 -4.69 16.28 4.30
C TRP A 86 -4.87 17.66 4.96
N GLN A 87 -5.92 18.41 4.60
CA GLN A 87 -6.21 19.76 5.11
C GLN A 87 -5.05 20.74 4.91
N ARG A 88 -4.32 20.57 3.80
CA ARG A 88 -3.19 21.42 3.38
C ARG A 88 -2.92 21.21 1.89
N ASP A 89 -2.13 22.06 1.27
CA ASP A 89 -1.73 21.86 -0.11
C ASP A 89 -0.90 20.57 -0.27
N MET A 90 -1.42 19.68 -1.12
CA MET A 90 -0.81 18.41 -1.52
C MET A 90 -0.67 18.35 -3.04
N TYR A 91 0.34 17.62 -3.50
CA TYR A 91 0.73 17.59 -4.91
C TYR A 91 0.89 16.16 -5.38
N VAL A 92 0.60 15.95 -6.65
CA VAL A 92 0.96 14.75 -7.42
C VAL A 92 1.79 15.19 -8.61
N ALA A 93 2.70 14.34 -9.05
CA ALA A 93 3.60 14.67 -10.15
C ALA A 93 3.94 13.45 -11.00
N ALA A 94 4.57 13.70 -12.14
CA ALA A 94 5.07 12.65 -13.02
C ALA A 94 6.34 13.07 -13.75
N ASN A 95 7.13 12.08 -14.13
CA ASN A 95 8.19 12.20 -15.12
C ASN A 95 7.65 11.63 -16.43
N VAL A 96 7.68 12.43 -17.50
CA VAL A 96 7.11 12.10 -18.81
C VAL A 96 8.24 12.03 -19.84
N LEU A 97 8.61 10.81 -20.24
CA LEU A 97 9.60 10.55 -21.27
C LEU A 97 8.91 10.51 -22.65
N LEU A 98 9.25 11.48 -23.49
CA LEU A 98 8.72 11.65 -24.84
C LEU A 98 9.50 10.81 -25.85
N PRO A 99 8.85 10.34 -26.93
CA PRO A 99 9.55 9.66 -28.01
C PRO A 99 10.50 10.63 -28.73
N PRO A 100 11.64 10.15 -29.28
CA PRO A 100 12.67 11.00 -29.88
C PRO A 100 12.23 11.89 -31.04
N LYS A 101 11.10 11.59 -31.69
CA LYS A 101 10.51 12.39 -32.77
C LYS A 101 9.23 13.12 -32.34
N TYR A 102 9.09 13.40 -31.04
CA TYR A 102 7.94 14.13 -30.52
C TYR A 102 7.96 15.58 -31.02
N ASN A 103 6.86 15.99 -31.63
CA ASN A 103 6.65 17.37 -32.04
C ASN A 103 5.41 17.91 -31.31
N GLU A 104 5.61 18.84 -30.38
CA GLU A 104 4.54 19.48 -29.64
C GLU A 104 3.57 20.28 -30.52
N HIS A 105 4.02 20.73 -31.71
CA HIS A 105 3.20 21.44 -32.67
C HIS A 105 2.41 20.52 -33.62
N ASP A 106 2.67 19.20 -33.61
CA ASP A 106 1.90 18.25 -34.40
C ASP A 106 0.57 17.92 -33.71
N THR A 107 -0.50 18.58 -34.17
CA THR A 107 -1.84 18.40 -33.62
C THR A 107 -2.56 17.15 -34.15
N LYS A 108 -1.96 16.39 -35.07
CA LYS A 108 -2.55 15.16 -35.64
C LYS A 108 -1.96 13.90 -35.05
N LYS A 109 -0.64 13.88 -34.84
CA LYS A 109 0.04 12.71 -34.30
C LYS A 109 -0.28 12.55 -32.82
N ARG A 110 -0.65 11.33 -32.42
CA ARG A 110 -0.93 10.96 -31.04
C ARG A 110 -0.18 9.69 -30.69
N TYR A 111 0.19 9.55 -29.42
CA TYR A 111 1.05 8.48 -28.94
C TYR A 111 0.36 7.64 -27.88
N PRO A 112 0.50 6.31 -27.92
CA PRO A 112 0.16 5.46 -26.77
C PRO A 112 1.04 5.80 -25.57
N VAL A 113 0.55 5.46 -24.38
CA VAL A 113 1.19 5.76 -23.11
C VAL A 113 1.48 4.49 -22.33
N LEU A 114 2.72 4.32 -21.92
CA LEU A 114 3.14 3.34 -20.93
C LEU A 114 3.21 4.02 -19.56
N TYR A 115 2.40 3.58 -18.61
CA TYR A 115 2.50 3.97 -17.21
C TYR A 115 3.38 2.96 -16.47
N ASN A 116 4.63 3.35 -16.21
CA ASN A 116 5.61 2.55 -15.50
C ASN A 116 5.54 2.87 -14.00
N GLN A 117 4.92 1.96 -13.25
CA GLN A 117 4.76 2.00 -11.81
C GLN A 117 6.04 1.53 -11.11
N ASP A 118 6.47 2.24 -10.08
CA ASP A 118 7.71 1.98 -9.33
C ASP A 118 7.72 2.81 -8.03
N HIS A 119 8.73 2.58 -7.19
CA HIS A 119 9.09 3.48 -6.10
C HIS A 119 9.47 4.89 -6.60
N PHE A 120 9.58 5.84 -5.67
CA PHE A 120 9.95 7.22 -6.01
C PHE A 120 11.31 7.30 -6.71
N ASN A 121 11.27 7.66 -7.99
CA ASN A 121 12.41 7.73 -8.90
C ASN A 121 13.11 9.10 -8.93
N GLY A 122 12.58 10.08 -8.20
CA GLY A 122 13.06 11.46 -8.22
C GLY A 122 13.06 12.02 -9.65
N LYS A 123 14.22 12.48 -10.12
CA LYS A 123 14.34 13.10 -11.45
C LYS A 123 14.57 12.14 -12.62
N PHE A 124 14.61 10.83 -12.38
CA PHE A 124 14.95 9.87 -13.44
C PHE A 124 13.69 9.28 -14.06
N GLY A 125 13.67 9.14 -15.38
CA GLY A 125 12.57 8.49 -16.11
C GLY A 125 12.81 6.98 -16.30
N PHE A 126 11.92 6.37 -17.09
CA PHE A 126 12.01 4.97 -17.51
C PHE A 126 13.40 4.59 -18.04
N GLY A 127 13.85 3.37 -17.74
CA GLY A 127 15.21 2.91 -18.07
C GLY A 127 16.32 3.71 -17.40
N ASN A 128 16.01 4.43 -16.31
CA ASN A 128 16.91 5.36 -15.61
C ASN A 128 17.39 6.49 -16.52
N TYR A 129 16.54 6.98 -17.43
CA TYR A 129 16.85 8.10 -18.32
C TYR A 129 16.95 9.42 -17.53
N PRO A 130 17.89 10.34 -17.85
CA PRO A 130 18.99 10.19 -18.81
C PRO A 130 20.26 9.57 -18.19
N ARG A 131 20.21 9.16 -16.91
CA ARG A 131 21.39 8.71 -16.14
C ARG A 131 22.09 7.51 -16.76
N TYR A 132 21.34 6.53 -17.26
CA TYR A 132 21.92 5.35 -17.90
C TYR A 132 22.22 5.63 -19.38
N ALA A 133 23.48 6.00 -19.67
CA ALA A 133 23.93 6.45 -20.99
C ALA A 133 23.60 5.49 -22.15
N PRO A 134 23.79 4.15 -22.03
CA PRO A 134 23.41 3.21 -23.08
C PRO A 134 21.92 3.25 -23.43
N PHE A 135 21.06 3.42 -22.42
CA PHE A 135 19.63 3.55 -22.66
C PHE A 135 19.29 4.88 -23.32
N ALA A 136 19.80 5.98 -22.77
CA ALA A 136 19.56 7.32 -23.27
C ALA A 136 20.00 7.50 -24.74
N ALA A 137 21.16 6.96 -25.13
CA ALA A 137 21.65 7.05 -26.50
C ALA A 137 20.70 6.38 -27.50
N ARG A 138 20.19 5.18 -27.16
CA ARG A 138 19.25 4.44 -28.01
C ARG A 138 17.88 5.10 -28.06
N TRP A 139 17.39 5.58 -26.91
CA TRP A 139 16.14 6.33 -26.83
C TRP A 139 16.20 7.60 -27.69
N ASN A 140 17.24 8.43 -27.53
CA ASN A 140 17.41 9.66 -28.30
C ASN A 140 17.54 9.42 -29.81
N ASN A 141 18.23 8.34 -30.22
CA ASN A 141 18.37 7.98 -31.62
C ASN A 141 17.11 7.32 -32.21
N GLY A 142 16.15 6.90 -31.37
CA GLY A 142 14.99 6.12 -31.79
C GLY A 142 15.35 4.76 -32.35
N THR A 143 16.37 4.10 -31.80
CA THR A 143 16.84 2.79 -32.25
C THR A 143 16.75 1.73 -31.16
N LEU A 144 16.37 0.52 -31.57
CA LEU A 144 16.24 -0.65 -30.70
C LEU A 144 17.08 -1.80 -31.28
N PRO A 145 17.81 -2.60 -30.47
CA PRO A 145 18.49 -3.78 -30.97
C PRO A 145 17.53 -4.73 -31.71
N SER A 146 17.94 -5.19 -32.89
CA SER A 146 17.22 -6.23 -33.61
C SER A 146 17.25 -7.56 -32.83
N PRO A 147 16.13 -8.29 -32.75
CA PRO A 147 16.11 -9.62 -32.13
C PRO A 147 17.08 -10.62 -32.78
N ASN A 148 17.38 -10.45 -34.07
CA ASN A 148 18.17 -11.41 -34.85
C ASN A 148 19.64 -10.98 -35.04
N GLY A 149 20.11 -9.98 -34.29
CA GLY A 149 21.48 -9.45 -34.42
C GLY A 149 21.76 -8.74 -35.75
N THR A 150 20.71 -8.38 -36.50
CA THR A 150 20.80 -7.58 -37.72
C THR A 150 20.88 -6.08 -37.39
N ALA A 151 20.78 -5.21 -38.40
CA ALA A 151 20.69 -3.76 -38.19
C ALA A 151 19.59 -3.40 -37.18
N ASP A 152 19.86 -2.39 -36.36
CA ASP A 152 18.90 -1.83 -35.38
C ASP A 152 17.56 -1.49 -36.06
N ILE A 153 16.47 -1.70 -35.32
CA ILE A 153 15.11 -1.38 -35.77
C ILE A 153 14.64 -0.06 -35.14
N SER A 154 13.56 0.51 -35.66
CA SER A 154 12.96 1.72 -35.08
C SER A 154 12.36 1.42 -33.70
N MET A 155 12.61 2.32 -32.76
CA MET A 155 11.99 2.29 -31.45
C MET A 155 10.48 2.55 -31.59
N PRO A 156 9.61 1.77 -30.91
CA PRO A 156 8.18 2.07 -30.85
C PRO A 156 7.94 3.49 -30.31
N GLU A 157 7.12 4.26 -31.01
CA GLU A 157 6.81 5.63 -30.62
C GLU A 157 5.74 5.62 -29.52
N MET A 158 6.16 5.76 -28.27
CA MET A 158 5.28 5.85 -27.11
C MET A 158 5.76 6.92 -26.13
N ILE A 159 4.84 7.45 -25.34
CA ILE A 159 5.14 8.26 -24.17
C ILE A 159 5.25 7.32 -22.96
N VAL A 160 6.26 7.51 -22.11
CA VAL A 160 6.38 6.76 -20.85
C VAL A 160 6.20 7.70 -19.67
N VAL A 161 5.30 7.33 -18.76
CA VAL A 161 4.95 8.10 -17.57
C VAL A 161 5.37 7.30 -16.34
N ASN A 162 6.15 7.94 -15.47
CA ASN A 162 6.42 7.47 -14.12
C ASN A 162 5.74 8.42 -13.14
N PHE A 163 4.87 7.91 -12.28
CA PHE A 163 4.28 8.74 -11.23
C PHE A 163 5.30 9.06 -10.14
N ARG A 164 5.18 10.26 -9.59
CA ARG A 164 5.76 10.68 -8.32
C ARG A 164 4.58 10.88 -7.38
N HIS A 165 4.56 10.08 -6.31
CA HIS A 165 3.44 9.99 -5.38
C HIS A 165 3.90 9.55 -3.99
N GLU A 166 5.08 10.02 -3.57
CA GLU A 166 5.51 9.86 -2.18
C GLU A 166 4.57 10.63 -1.24
N ASN A 167 4.46 10.16 -0.01
CA ASN A 167 3.57 10.74 0.99
C ASN A 167 4.30 10.91 2.33
N PRO A 168 3.66 11.53 3.35
CA PRO A 168 4.31 11.84 4.63
C PRO A 168 4.84 10.64 5.42
N PHE A 169 4.45 9.43 5.03
CA PHE A 169 4.78 8.20 5.74
C PHE A 169 5.55 7.19 4.90
N TYR A 170 5.60 7.35 3.57
CA TYR A 170 6.20 6.39 2.65
C TYR A 170 6.66 7.02 1.34
N ASP A 171 7.61 6.38 0.67
CA ASP A 171 8.15 6.82 -0.63
C ASP A 171 7.16 6.61 -1.79
N ASN A 172 6.09 5.86 -1.59
CA ASN A 172 5.06 5.63 -2.58
C ASN A 172 3.69 5.51 -1.90
N SER A 173 2.61 5.58 -2.67
CA SER A 173 1.23 5.51 -2.16
C SER A 173 0.45 4.29 -2.64
N TYR A 174 1.12 3.34 -3.32
CA TYR A 174 0.52 2.21 -4.03
C TYR A 174 -0.44 2.62 -5.17
N ALA A 175 -0.46 3.91 -5.53
CA ALA A 175 -1.29 4.47 -6.60
C ALA A 175 -2.79 4.09 -6.51
N VAL A 176 -3.31 3.94 -5.28
CA VAL A 176 -4.71 3.58 -4.98
C VAL A 176 -5.28 4.47 -3.87
N ASN A 177 -6.60 4.50 -3.74
CA ASN A 177 -7.26 5.15 -2.63
C ASN A 177 -7.17 4.28 -1.37
N THR A 178 -6.72 4.86 -0.26
CA THR A 178 -6.65 4.15 1.02
C THR A 178 -7.18 5.04 2.13
N ALA A 179 -7.81 4.44 3.14
CA ALA A 179 -8.33 5.21 4.26
C ALA A 179 -7.23 5.91 5.07
N ASN A 180 -6.00 5.36 5.03
CA ASN A 180 -4.88 5.86 5.82
C ASN A 180 -4.06 6.95 5.10
N LEU A 181 -3.92 6.88 3.77
CA LEU A 181 -3.05 7.77 3.00
C LEU A 181 -3.83 8.79 2.15
N GLY A 182 -5.12 8.55 1.94
CA GLY A 182 -6.02 9.41 1.17
C GLY A 182 -6.30 8.90 -0.25
N PRO A 183 -7.01 9.71 -1.05
CA PRO A 183 -7.48 9.34 -2.39
C PRO A 183 -6.39 9.46 -3.47
N TRP A 184 -5.25 8.79 -3.31
CA TRP A 184 -4.14 8.84 -4.28
C TRP A 184 -4.50 8.23 -5.63
N GLY A 185 -5.27 7.14 -5.63
CA GLY A 185 -5.76 6.52 -6.86
C GLY A 185 -6.58 7.49 -7.70
N ASP A 186 -7.48 8.26 -7.08
CA ASP A 186 -8.29 9.27 -7.78
C ASP A 186 -7.44 10.48 -8.19
N ALA A 187 -6.55 10.97 -7.33
CA ALA A 187 -5.68 12.09 -7.66
C ALA A 187 -4.75 11.78 -8.86
N LEU A 188 -4.20 10.57 -8.93
CA LEU A 188 -3.37 10.15 -10.06
C LEU A 188 -4.22 9.91 -11.31
N ASN A 189 -5.27 9.10 -11.20
CA ASN A 189 -6.02 8.63 -12.35
C ASN A 189 -6.99 9.66 -12.94
N ASP A 190 -7.56 10.53 -12.11
CA ASP A 190 -8.59 11.48 -12.54
C ASP A 190 -8.05 12.92 -12.65
N GLU A 191 -7.07 13.33 -11.83
CA GLU A 191 -6.47 14.67 -11.92
C GLU A 191 -5.17 14.68 -12.76
N LEU A 192 -4.16 13.86 -12.40
CA LEU A 192 -2.84 13.91 -13.03
C LEU A 192 -2.84 13.36 -14.46
N ILE A 193 -3.45 12.20 -14.72
CA ILE A 193 -3.56 11.66 -16.08
C ILE A 193 -4.29 12.64 -17.00
N SER A 194 -5.36 13.27 -16.53
CA SER A 194 -6.06 14.30 -17.29
C SER A 194 -5.15 15.48 -17.64
N GLN A 195 -4.30 15.93 -16.70
CA GLN A 195 -3.31 16.98 -17.00
C GLN A 195 -2.30 16.52 -18.05
N ILE A 196 -1.82 15.27 -17.98
CA ILE A 196 -0.89 14.69 -18.95
C ILE A 196 -1.54 14.63 -20.34
N ASP A 197 -2.79 14.15 -20.45
CA ASP A 197 -3.51 14.08 -21.73
C ASP A 197 -3.74 15.47 -22.37
N ASN A 198 -3.94 16.50 -21.54
CA ASN A 198 -4.12 17.87 -22.03
C ASN A 198 -2.80 18.54 -22.44
N THR A 199 -1.67 18.09 -21.89
CA THR A 199 -0.35 18.70 -22.11
C THR A 199 0.39 18.01 -23.26
N PHE A 200 0.26 16.69 -23.36
CA PHE A 200 0.97 15.87 -24.33
C PHE A 200 0.02 15.24 -25.33
N ASN A 201 0.53 14.94 -26.52
CA ASN A 201 -0.21 14.32 -27.61
C ASN A 201 -0.54 12.84 -27.34
N THR A 202 -1.18 12.51 -26.22
CA THR A 202 -1.54 11.12 -25.86
C THR A 202 -2.77 10.63 -26.63
N ILE A 203 -2.89 9.31 -26.78
CA ILE A 203 -4.16 8.66 -27.12
C ILE A 203 -4.88 8.37 -25.80
N ALA A 204 -5.84 9.21 -25.43
CA ALA A 204 -6.62 9.08 -24.19
C ALA A 204 -7.71 7.99 -24.28
N LYS A 205 -7.29 6.75 -24.55
CA LYS A 205 -8.16 5.56 -24.68
C LYS A 205 -7.52 4.32 -24.05
N PRO A 206 -8.32 3.42 -23.44
CA PRO A 206 -7.80 2.21 -22.79
C PRO A 206 -6.85 1.40 -23.65
N HIS A 207 -7.21 1.11 -24.92
CA HIS A 207 -6.35 0.28 -25.78
C HIS A 207 -4.93 0.84 -25.99
N ALA A 208 -4.74 2.14 -25.80
CA ALA A 208 -3.47 2.83 -25.96
C ALA A 208 -2.78 3.16 -24.63
N ARG A 209 -3.29 2.65 -23.50
CA ARG A 209 -2.72 2.84 -22.17
C ARG A 209 -2.28 1.52 -21.59
N LEU A 210 -0.97 1.33 -21.47
CA LEU A 210 -0.38 0.13 -20.89
C LEU A 210 0.18 0.43 -19.52
N LEU A 211 0.16 -0.59 -18.66
CA LEU A 211 0.78 -0.57 -17.34
C LEU A 211 1.96 -1.53 -17.32
N THR A 212 3.00 -1.18 -16.58
CA THR A 212 4.11 -2.07 -16.27
C THR A 212 4.66 -1.73 -14.89
N GLY A 213 5.31 -2.69 -14.25
CA GLY A 213 5.95 -2.51 -12.96
C GLY A 213 6.47 -3.82 -12.38
N GLY A 214 7.41 -3.70 -11.45
CA GLY A 214 8.00 -4.81 -10.71
C GLY A 214 7.78 -4.64 -9.20
N SER A 215 7.70 -5.73 -8.42
CA SER A 215 7.60 -5.66 -6.95
C SER A 215 6.40 -4.80 -6.50
N THR A 216 6.59 -3.74 -5.69
CA THR A 216 5.55 -2.75 -5.39
C THR A 216 4.90 -2.17 -6.64
N GLY A 217 5.68 -1.70 -7.62
CA GLY A 217 5.15 -1.26 -8.91
C GLY A 217 4.40 -2.36 -9.68
N GLY A 218 4.77 -3.63 -9.44
CA GLY A 218 4.05 -4.79 -9.96
C GLY A 218 2.64 -4.89 -9.39
N TRP A 219 2.49 -4.72 -8.08
CA TRP A 219 1.16 -4.67 -7.45
C TRP A 219 0.38 -3.45 -7.91
N GLU A 220 1.01 -2.26 -7.98
CA GLU A 220 0.39 -1.00 -8.43
C GLU A 220 -0.15 -1.10 -9.87
N SER A 221 0.64 -1.69 -10.77
CA SER A 221 0.27 -1.91 -12.17
C SER A 221 -0.91 -2.87 -12.30
N LEU A 222 -0.91 -3.97 -11.54
CA LEU A 222 -2.06 -4.89 -11.55
C LEU A 222 -3.31 -4.25 -10.91
N ALA A 223 -3.16 -3.60 -9.76
CA ALA A 223 -4.25 -2.94 -9.05
C ALA A 223 -4.91 -1.84 -9.89
N ASN A 224 -4.13 -1.02 -10.60
CA ASN A 224 -4.68 -0.01 -11.49
C ASN A 224 -5.50 -0.61 -12.63
N LEU A 225 -5.08 -1.72 -13.23
CA LEU A 225 -5.91 -2.40 -14.23
C LEU A 225 -7.17 -3.03 -13.61
N VAL A 226 -7.05 -3.64 -12.42
CA VAL A 226 -8.17 -4.31 -11.73
C VAL A 226 -9.23 -3.31 -11.27
N PHE A 227 -8.81 -2.16 -10.74
CA PHE A 227 -9.72 -1.12 -10.25
C PHE A 227 -10.14 -0.11 -11.32
N ARG A 228 -9.31 0.14 -12.33
CA ARG A 228 -9.59 1.05 -13.46
C ARG A 228 -9.46 0.37 -14.83
N PRO A 229 -10.17 -0.74 -15.07
CA PRO A 229 -10.24 -1.36 -16.39
C PRO A 229 -10.93 -0.47 -17.43
N ASP A 230 -11.65 0.57 -17.00
CA ASP A 230 -12.18 1.63 -17.85
C ASP A 230 -11.10 2.58 -18.38
N LEU A 231 -9.93 2.62 -17.73
CA LEU A 231 -8.86 3.59 -18.00
C LEU A 231 -7.64 2.97 -18.68
N PHE A 232 -7.27 1.75 -18.33
CA PHE A 232 -6.04 1.09 -18.81
C PHE A 232 -6.34 -0.15 -19.63
N GLY A 233 -5.62 -0.39 -20.72
CA GLY A 233 -5.89 -1.48 -21.65
C GLY A 233 -5.35 -2.83 -21.21
N ALA A 234 -4.09 -2.88 -20.76
CA ALA A 234 -3.45 -4.10 -20.28
C ALA A 234 -2.29 -3.77 -19.33
N THR A 235 -1.87 -4.77 -18.55
CA THR A 235 -0.70 -4.69 -17.67
C THR A 235 0.32 -5.78 -17.99
N PHE A 236 1.60 -5.42 -17.96
CA PHE A 236 2.77 -6.29 -18.07
C PHE A 236 3.52 -6.25 -16.74
N THR A 237 3.07 -7.07 -15.80
CA THR A 237 3.47 -7.05 -14.39
C THR A 237 4.55 -8.10 -14.10
N SER A 238 5.54 -7.74 -13.30
CA SER A 238 6.63 -8.63 -12.88
C SER A 238 6.69 -8.78 -11.36
N TYR A 239 6.77 -10.01 -10.86
CA TYR A 239 6.99 -10.38 -9.45
C TYR A 239 6.31 -9.42 -8.45
N PRO A 240 4.99 -9.20 -8.55
CA PRO A 240 4.32 -8.16 -7.77
C PRO A 240 4.39 -8.47 -6.28
N ASP A 241 4.36 -7.44 -5.44
CA ASP A 241 4.00 -7.59 -4.02
C ASP A 241 2.72 -8.43 -3.88
N PRO A 242 2.46 -9.07 -2.72
CA PRO A 242 1.46 -10.13 -2.63
C PRO A 242 0.08 -9.71 -3.18
N ILE A 243 -0.36 -10.38 -4.25
CA ILE A 243 -1.67 -10.15 -4.90
C ILE A 243 -2.76 -11.10 -4.37
N ASP A 244 -2.39 -12.01 -3.49
CA ASP A 244 -3.27 -12.94 -2.78
C ASP A 244 -2.79 -13.02 -1.32
N PHE A 245 -3.62 -12.60 -0.37
CA PHE A 245 -3.18 -12.47 1.03
C PHE A 245 -3.26 -13.79 1.81
N THR A 246 -3.74 -14.89 1.20
CA THR A 246 -3.45 -16.25 1.72
C THR A 246 -1.98 -16.64 1.55
N ARG A 247 -1.23 -15.82 0.80
CA ARG A 247 0.22 -15.86 0.63
C ARG A 247 0.80 -14.45 0.69
N LEU A 248 0.65 -13.78 1.84
CA LEU A 248 1.42 -12.58 2.16
C LEU A 248 2.86 -13.00 2.45
N GLN A 249 3.60 -13.27 1.37
CA GLN A 249 4.87 -13.98 1.36
C GLN A 249 4.72 -15.40 1.93
N THR A 250 5.17 -15.65 3.16
CA THR A 250 5.05 -16.95 3.82
C THR A 250 3.85 -17.08 4.75
N ILE A 251 3.10 -16.00 4.96
CA ILE A 251 2.00 -15.90 5.91
C ILE A 251 0.67 -16.07 5.19
N ASP A 252 -0.25 -16.84 5.76
CA ASP A 252 -1.67 -16.80 5.41
C ASP A 252 -2.39 -15.87 6.40
N ILE A 253 -2.52 -14.58 6.04
CA ILE A 253 -2.95 -13.53 6.98
C ILE A 253 -4.40 -13.71 7.47
N TYR A 254 -5.19 -14.54 6.79
CA TYR A 254 -6.59 -14.80 7.15
C TYR A 254 -6.77 -16.01 8.06
N HIS A 255 -5.83 -16.98 8.01
CA HIS A 255 -6.01 -18.26 8.69
C HIS A 255 -4.94 -18.55 9.76
N ASP A 256 -3.74 -18.00 9.60
CA ASP A 256 -2.68 -18.17 10.58
C ASP A 256 -3.04 -17.44 11.89
N LYS A 257 -2.63 -18.04 13.02
CA LYS A 257 -2.77 -17.41 14.35
C LYS A 257 -1.62 -16.47 14.68
N ASN A 258 -0.49 -16.62 13.99
CA ASN A 258 0.72 -15.87 14.27
C ASN A 258 1.46 -15.51 12.97
N ALA A 259 1.81 -14.24 12.81
CA ALA A 259 2.53 -13.72 11.65
C ALA A 259 4.00 -14.13 11.63
N PHE A 260 4.60 -14.43 12.79
CA PHE A 260 6.02 -14.75 12.92
C PHE A 260 6.31 -16.25 12.84
N ARG A 261 5.33 -17.09 13.21
CA ARG A 261 5.48 -18.54 13.27
C ARG A 261 4.32 -19.25 12.57
N SER A 262 4.63 -20.20 11.71
CA SER A 262 3.64 -21.11 11.13
C SER A 262 3.11 -22.10 12.16
N GLU A 263 2.04 -22.83 11.83
CA GLU A 263 1.40 -23.80 12.74
C GLU A 263 2.36 -24.87 13.28
N ASN A 264 3.35 -25.28 12.50
CA ASN A 264 4.39 -26.23 12.92
C ASN A 264 5.53 -25.61 13.74
N GLY A 265 5.43 -24.32 14.10
CA GLY A 265 6.42 -23.57 14.89
C GLY A 265 7.62 -23.01 14.11
N SER A 266 7.68 -23.19 12.79
CA SER A 266 8.76 -22.64 11.97
C SER A 266 8.64 -21.13 11.82
N ALA A 267 9.77 -20.43 11.63
CA ALA A 267 9.77 -18.99 11.31
C ALA A 267 9.09 -18.74 9.96
N ASN A 268 8.20 -17.75 9.91
CA ASN A 268 7.67 -17.23 8.65
C ASN A 268 8.73 -16.35 7.99
N GLY A 269 9.36 -16.87 6.93
CA GLY A 269 10.40 -16.18 6.18
C GLY A 269 9.89 -14.95 5.44
N LEU A 270 10.73 -13.91 5.37
CA LEU A 270 10.46 -12.71 4.59
C LEU A 270 11.33 -12.67 3.32
N ALA A 271 12.59 -13.10 3.44
CA ALA A 271 13.47 -13.25 2.29
C ALA A 271 14.21 -14.59 2.28
N ARG A 272 14.71 -14.97 1.12
CA ARG A 272 15.55 -16.15 0.86
C ARG A 272 16.56 -15.85 -0.24
N GLU A 273 17.67 -16.56 -0.23
CA GLU A 273 18.69 -16.48 -1.28
C GLU A 273 19.02 -17.89 -1.79
N PHE A 274 19.19 -18.02 -3.10
CA PHE A 274 19.55 -19.28 -3.73
C PHE A 274 21.01 -19.26 -4.20
N LEU A 275 21.84 -20.06 -3.55
CA LEU A 275 23.25 -20.19 -3.92
C LEU A 275 23.42 -21.06 -5.16
N GLN A 276 24.54 -20.86 -5.88
CA GLN A 276 24.87 -21.63 -7.10
C GLN A 276 24.95 -23.15 -6.88
N ASN A 277 25.22 -23.61 -5.66
CA ASN A 277 25.26 -25.04 -5.31
C ASN A 277 23.89 -25.64 -4.97
N GLY A 278 22.80 -24.87 -5.09
CA GLY A 278 21.43 -25.29 -4.80
C GLY A 278 21.01 -25.12 -3.35
N THR A 279 21.89 -24.66 -2.46
CA THR A 279 21.55 -24.34 -1.07
C THR A 279 20.69 -23.08 -1.00
N VAL A 280 19.67 -23.10 -0.15
CA VAL A 280 18.83 -21.93 0.15
C VAL A 280 19.22 -21.35 1.51
N ILE A 281 19.48 -20.05 1.56
CA ILE A 281 19.70 -19.29 2.80
C ILE A 281 18.44 -18.49 3.12
N TYR A 282 18.13 -18.35 4.41
CA TYR A 282 17.01 -17.57 4.92
C TYR A 282 17.55 -16.40 5.76
N PRO A 283 17.92 -15.28 5.13
CA PRO A 283 18.62 -14.19 5.82
C PRO A 283 17.72 -13.42 6.79
N ILE A 284 16.41 -13.40 6.57
CA ILE A 284 15.46 -12.65 7.39
C ILE A 284 14.09 -13.32 7.47
N ASP A 285 13.52 -13.32 8.67
CA ASP A 285 12.16 -13.71 8.95
C ASP A 285 11.28 -12.49 9.29
N THR A 286 9.97 -12.72 9.34
CA THR A 286 8.97 -11.68 9.58
C THR A 286 9.15 -11.04 10.96
N GLU A 287 9.51 -11.82 11.98
CA GLU A 287 9.72 -11.30 13.34
C GLU A 287 10.86 -10.28 13.37
N ASN A 288 12.02 -10.65 12.83
CA ASN A 288 13.20 -9.79 12.81
C ASN A 288 12.95 -8.52 11.99
N MET A 289 12.32 -8.62 10.82
CA MET A 289 12.00 -7.43 10.01
C MET A 289 10.99 -6.53 10.71
N ASN A 290 9.93 -7.10 11.28
CA ASN A 290 8.90 -6.33 11.95
C ASN A 290 9.48 -5.60 13.19
N HIS A 291 10.34 -6.26 13.98
CA HIS A 291 11.05 -5.60 15.09
C HIS A 291 12.02 -4.53 14.59
N TYR A 292 12.68 -4.74 13.45
CA TYR A 292 13.50 -3.72 12.81
C TYR A 292 12.67 -2.49 12.42
N GLU A 293 11.53 -2.67 11.75
CA GLU A 293 10.63 -1.58 11.37
C GLU A 293 10.07 -0.80 12.58
N LEU A 294 9.78 -1.49 13.69
CA LEU A 294 9.34 -0.86 14.93
C LEU A 294 10.34 0.16 15.49
N VAL A 295 11.65 0.00 15.20
CA VAL A 295 12.68 0.97 15.59
C VAL A 295 12.58 2.26 14.78
N PHE A 296 12.14 2.19 13.52
CA PHE A 296 11.98 3.37 12.64
C PHE A 296 10.72 4.16 12.96
N GLY A 297 9.62 3.48 13.27
CA GLY A 297 8.34 4.15 13.46
C GLY A 297 7.33 3.33 14.26
N THR A 298 6.69 4.00 15.21
CA THR A 298 5.52 3.46 15.92
C THR A 298 4.23 3.80 15.18
N LYS A 299 3.18 3.03 15.47
CA LYS A 299 1.82 3.20 14.90
C LYS A 299 1.80 3.01 13.38
N THR A 300 2.60 2.06 12.90
CA THR A 300 2.61 1.66 11.49
C THR A 300 3.02 2.81 10.57
N ARG A 301 4.23 3.34 10.78
CA ARG A 301 4.80 4.49 10.04
C ARG A 301 6.32 4.37 9.92
N SER A 302 6.82 3.15 9.79
CA SER A 302 8.26 2.87 9.69
C SER A 302 8.91 3.40 8.41
N PHE A 303 8.12 3.85 7.41
CA PHE A 303 8.56 4.09 6.03
C PHE A 303 9.01 2.81 5.29
N GLN A 304 8.72 1.62 5.83
CA GLN A 304 9.19 0.34 5.30
C GLN A 304 8.02 -0.57 4.87
N GLN A 305 8.36 -1.75 4.35
CA GLN A 305 7.47 -2.62 3.59
C GLN A 305 6.29 -3.18 4.40
N LEU A 306 6.51 -3.69 5.62
CA LEU A 306 5.44 -4.31 6.41
C LEU A 306 4.42 -3.26 6.87
N ASP A 307 4.90 -2.08 7.24
CA ASP A 307 4.03 -0.98 7.63
C ASP A 307 3.27 -0.40 6.44
N ILE A 308 3.88 -0.28 5.26
CA ILE A 308 3.12 0.24 4.10
C ILE A 308 2.03 -0.72 3.67
N PHE A 309 2.27 -2.04 3.73
CA PHE A 309 1.18 -3.03 3.52
C PHE A 309 0.02 -2.78 4.49
N THR A 310 0.31 -2.53 5.76
CA THR A 310 -0.74 -2.23 6.74
C THR A 310 -1.45 -0.91 6.45
N ALA A 311 -0.73 0.12 6.03
CA ALA A 311 -1.32 1.41 5.67
C ALA A 311 -2.18 1.33 4.41
N VAL A 312 -1.76 0.56 3.41
CA VAL A 312 -2.43 0.46 2.10
C VAL A 312 -3.59 -0.52 2.15
N PHE A 313 -3.37 -1.72 2.70
CA PHE A 313 -4.35 -2.80 2.68
C PHE A 313 -5.40 -2.65 3.78
N GLY A 314 -5.04 -2.02 4.90
CA GLY A 314 -5.88 -1.88 6.07
C GLY A 314 -6.81 -0.67 6.09
N VAL A 315 -7.40 -0.48 7.26
CA VAL A 315 -8.31 0.64 7.58
C VAL A 315 -7.71 1.50 8.70
N GLN A 316 -8.34 2.63 9.02
CA GLN A 316 -7.98 3.40 10.20
C GLN A 316 -8.47 2.71 11.48
N GLY A 317 -7.63 2.69 12.50
CA GLY A 317 -8.03 2.47 13.88
C GLY A 317 -8.62 3.73 14.51
N LEU A 318 -9.23 3.60 15.69
CA LEU A 318 -9.86 4.71 16.41
C LEU A 318 -8.86 5.85 16.71
N ASN A 319 -7.59 5.49 16.88
CA ASN A 319 -6.47 6.39 17.13
C ASN A 319 -6.04 7.25 15.92
N GLY A 320 -6.67 7.07 14.75
CA GLY A 320 -6.35 7.79 13.51
C GLY A 320 -5.13 7.27 12.73
N TYR A 321 -4.55 6.13 13.14
CA TYR A 321 -3.45 5.45 12.45
C TYR A 321 -3.95 4.14 11.82
N PRO A 322 -3.17 3.48 10.94
CA PRO A 322 -3.54 2.18 10.42
C PRO A 322 -3.85 1.18 11.53
N LEU A 323 -4.99 0.51 11.42
CA LEU A 323 -5.38 -0.57 12.33
C LEU A 323 -4.43 -1.74 12.14
N GLU A 324 -3.68 -2.08 13.18
CA GLU A 324 -2.67 -3.14 13.13
C GLU A 324 -3.32 -4.51 12.81
N PRO A 325 -2.75 -5.32 11.91
CA PRO A 325 -3.26 -6.65 11.56
C PRO A 325 -2.85 -7.72 12.57
N TYR A 326 -1.80 -7.47 13.36
CA TYR A 326 -1.27 -8.36 14.37
C TYR A 326 -0.51 -7.58 15.44
N ASP A 327 -0.26 -8.19 16.61
CA ASP A 327 0.62 -7.62 17.63
C ASP A 327 2.06 -7.58 17.11
N LYS A 328 2.62 -6.38 16.96
CA LYS A 328 3.97 -6.21 16.39
C LYS A 328 5.12 -6.74 17.25
N LEU A 329 4.88 -7.26 18.44
CA LEU A 329 5.95 -7.85 19.25
C LEU A 329 5.79 -9.34 19.45
N THR A 330 4.57 -9.86 19.43
CA THR A 330 4.30 -11.30 19.61
C THR A 330 3.91 -12.00 18.31
N GLY A 331 3.49 -11.26 17.29
CA GLY A 331 3.02 -11.80 16.02
C GLY A 331 1.57 -12.29 16.06
N GLU A 332 0.85 -12.19 17.19
CA GLU A 332 -0.55 -12.61 17.30
C GLU A 332 -1.43 -11.91 16.26
N ILE A 333 -1.98 -12.66 15.30
CA ILE A 333 -2.83 -12.12 14.25
C ILE A 333 -4.20 -11.75 14.83
N TYR A 334 -4.74 -10.62 14.36
CA TYR A 334 -6.06 -10.13 14.70
C TYR A 334 -7.02 -10.35 13.52
N PRO A 335 -7.82 -11.45 13.51
CA PRO A 335 -8.64 -11.82 12.34
C PRO A 335 -9.64 -10.73 11.94
N GLU A 336 -10.22 -10.02 12.91
CA GLU A 336 -11.14 -8.90 12.64
C GLU A 336 -10.46 -7.74 11.90
N SER A 337 -9.16 -7.54 12.10
CA SER A 337 -8.38 -6.50 11.41
C SER A 337 -7.97 -6.97 10.01
N THR A 338 -7.48 -8.20 9.87
CA THR A 338 -7.02 -8.74 8.59
C THR A 338 -8.16 -8.99 7.61
N GLU A 339 -9.35 -9.35 8.10
CA GLU A 339 -10.56 -9.45 7.28
C GLU A 339 -10.91 -8.12 6.59
N LEU A 340 -10.54 -6.98 7.21
CA LEU A 340 -10.78 -5.67 6.61
C LEU A 340 -9.91 -5.41 5.38
N TRP A 341 -8.87 -6.22 5.14
CA TRP A 341 -7.93 -6.08 4.02
C TRP A 341 -8.43 -6.67 2.70
N ARG A 342 -9.46 -7.52 2.71
CA ARG A 342 -9.96 -8.24 1.51
C ARG A 342 -10.16 -7.38 0.25
N PRO A 343 -10.65 -6.12 0.30
CA PRO A 343 -10.81 -5.30 -0.90
C PRO A 343 -9.51 -5.00 -1.64
N MET A 344 -8.36 -5.14 -0.97
CA MET A 344 -7.03 -4.92 -1.54
C MET A 344 -6.33 -6.24 -1.90
N ASP A 345 -6.91 -7.39 -1.53
CA ASP A 345 -6.49 -8.68 -2.06
C ASP A 345 -7.02 -8.79 -3.50
N LEU A 346 -6.16 -8.53 -4.48
CA LEU A 346 -6.56 -8.46 -5.89
C LEU A 346 -7.14 -9.79 -6.39
N THR A 347 -6.67 -10.92 -5.84
CA THR A 347 -7.22 -12.23 -6.17
C THR A 347 -8.64 -12.37 -5.63
N ASP A 348 -8.85 -12.11 -4.35
CA ASP A 348 -10.18 -12.15 -3.72
C ASP A 348 -11.14 -11.16 -4.40
N TYR A 349 -10.68 -9.93 -4.66
CA TYR A 349 -11.47 -8.90 -5.32
C TYR A 349 -11.97 -9.33 -6.69
N ILE A 350 -11.11 -9.90 -7.54
CA ILE A 350 -11.51 -10.39 -8.87
C ILE A 350 -12.48 -11.56 -8.75
N ILE A 351 -12.24 -12.52 -7.86
CA ILE A 351 -13.07 -13.71 -7.70
C ILE A 351 -14.45 -13.35 -7.15
N SER A 352 -14.50 -12.45 -6.16
CA SER A 352 -15.74 -11.96 -5.56
C SER A 352 -16.57 -11.11 -6.52
N ASN A 353 -15.93 -10.45 -7.50
CA ASN A 353 -16.58 -9.64 -8.54
C ASN A 353 -16.57 -10.30 -9.93
N TRP A 354 -16.45 -11.63 -10.00
CA TRP A 354 -16.18 -12.32 -11.27
C TRP A 354 -17.20 -12.04 -12.38
N ASN A 355 -18.48 -11.95 -12.02
CA ASN A 355 -19.56 -11.75 -12.99
C ASN A 355 -19.53 -10.36 -13.65
N THR A 356 -18.93 -9.36 -13.00
CA THR A 356 -18.85 -7.98 -13.51
C THR A 356 -17.46 -7.62 -14.00
N LEU A 357 -16.41 -8.27 -13.47
CA LEU A 357 -15.01 -7.93 -13.73
C LEU A 357 -14.23 -9.03 -14.48
N GLY A 358 -14.56 -10.30 -14.27
CA GLY A 358 -13.79 -11.43 -14.81
C GLY A 358 -13.68 -11.40 -16.33
N GLU A 359 -14.79 -11.17 -17.03
CA GLU A 359 -14.77 -11.11 -18.51
C GLU A 359 -14.09 -9.83 -19.02
N VAL A 360 -14.27 -8.71 -18.30
CA VAL A 360 -13.64 -7.43 -18.62
C VAL A 360 -12.11 -7.53 -18.61
N LEU A 361 -11.53 -8.32 -17.70
CA LEU A 361 -10.08 -8.46 -17.52
C LEU A 361 -9.45 -9.56 -18.39
N ARG A 362 -10.26 -10.38 -19.09
CA ARG A 362 -9.76 -11.50 -19.88
C ARG A 362 -8.74 -11.01 -20.92
N ASN A 363 -7.59 -11.69 -21.00
CA ASN A 363 -6.49 -11.39 -21.92
C ASN A 363 -5.84 -10.00 -21.75
N ARG A 364 -6.03 -9.33 -20.61
CA ARG A 364 -5.44 -8.01 -20.32
C ARG A 364 -4.37 -8.03 -19.24
N ILE A 365 -4.15 -9.19 -18.61
CA ILE A 365 -3.18 -9.40 -17.54
C ILE A 365 -2.05 -10.28 -18.07
N PHE A 366 -0.85 -9.71 -18.13
CA PHE A 366 0.40 -10.39 -18.45
C PHE A 366 1.28 -10.33 -17.21
N LEU A 367 1.45 -11.47 -16.55
CA LEU A 367 2.08 -11.57 -15.24
C LEU A 367 3.25 -12.55 -15.29
N SER A 368 4.41 -12.16 -14.78
CA SER A 368 5.60 -13.02 -14.72
C SER A 368 6.19 -13.04 -13.33
N VAL A 369 6.65 -14.20 -12.85
CA VAL A 369 7.40 -14.32 -11.59
C VAL A 369 8.35 -15.51 -11.67
N GLY A 370 9.44 -15.48 -10.90
CA GLY A 370 10.41 -16.56 -10.84
C GLY A 370 10.16 -17.56 -9.72
N THR A 371 10.53 -18.84 -9.91
CA THR A 371 10.42 -19.87 -8.86
C THR A 371 11.40 -19.66 -7.70
N HIS A 372 12.42 -18.82 -7.92
CA HIS A 372 13.45 -18.46 -6.96
C HIS A 372 13.29 -17.00 -6.51
N ASP A 373 12.08 -16.43 -6.58
CA ASP A 373 11.84 -15.07 -6.09
C ASP A 373 12.28 -14.95 -4.61
N ASP A 374 13.16 -13.99 -4.36
CA ASP A 374 13.88 -13.83 -3.11
C ASP A 374 12.97 -13.37 -1.96
N TYR A 375 11.76 -12.89 -2.27
CA TYR A 375 10.77 -12.39 -1.29
C TYR A 375 9.51 -13.26 -1.19
N TYR A 376 9.53 -14.47 -1.77
CA TYR A 376 8.41 -15.41 -1.80
C TYR A 376 7.17 -14.93 -2.58
N LEU A 377 7.31 -13.91 -3.43
CA LEU A 377 6.19 -13.33 -4.19
C LEU A 377 5.59 -14.30 -5.21
N ASP A 378 6.36 -15.33 -5.60
CA ASP A 378 5.89 -16.42 -6.45
C ASP A 378 4.68 -17.16 -5.87
N ARG A 379 4.57 -17.22 -4.54
CA ARG A 379 3.48 -17.93 -3.86
C ARG A 379 2.12 -17.28 -4.11
N ALA A 380 2.04 -15.95 -3.98
CA ALA A 380 0.81 -15.20 -4.25
C ALA A 380 0.40 -15.31 -5.71
N VAL A 381 1.34 -15.23 -6.64
CA VAL A 381 1.08 -15.40 -8.08
C VAL A 381 0.55 -16.80 -8.41
N ARG A 382 1.05 -17.85 -7.74
CA ARG A 382 0.54 -19.22 -7.91
C ARG A 382 -0.89 -19.37 -7.40
N GLU A 383 -1.24 -18.76 -6.27
CA GLU A 383 -2.62 -18.77 -5.78
C GLU A 383 -3.55 -17.98 -6.71
N PHE A 384 -3.10 -16.82 -7.20
CA PHE A 384 -3.80 -16.07 -8.24
C PHE A 384 -4.06 -16.92 -9.49
N GLN A 385 -3.03 -17.57 -10.03
CA GLN A 385 -3.15 -18.46 -11.19
C GLN A 385 -4.14 -19.59 -10.95
N ARG A 386 -4.05 -20.25 -9.78
CA ARG A 386 -4.90 -21.38 -9.42
C ARG A 386 -6.37 -20.95 -9.30
N LYS A 387 -6.65 -19.87 -8.54
CA LYS A 387 -8.02 -19.41 -8.25
C LYS A 387 -8.69 -18.81 -9.49
N THR A 388 -7.97 -17.99 -10.26
CA THR A 388 -8.52 -17.40 -11.50
C THR A 388 -8.65 -18.44 -12.61
N GLY A 389 -7.68 -19.36 -12.74
CA GLY A 389 -7.75 -20.47 -13.69
C GLY A 389 -8.95 -21.40 -13.44
N ALA A 390 -9.29 -21.65 -12.17
CA ALA A 390 -10.47 -22.44 -11.80
C ALA A 390 -11.80 -21.77 -12.19
N LYS A 391 -11.84 -20.44 -12.34
CA LYS A 391 -13.03 -19.67 -12.73
C LYS A 391 -13.09 -19.38 -14.24
N GLY A 392 -11.98 -18.97 -14.83
CA GLY A 392 -11.89 -18.44 -16.20
C GLY A 392 -11.22 -19.34 -17.23
N GLY A 393 -10.67 -20.47 -16.80
CA GLY A 393 -9.83 -21.36 -17.60
C GLY A 393 -8.34 -20.95 -17.62
N PRO A 394 -7.45 -21.83 -18.11
CA PRO A 394 -5.99 -21.63 -18.04
C PRO A 394 -5.47 -20.42 -18.84
N ASN A 395 -6.24 -19.93 -19.80
CA ASN A 395 -5.86 -18.81 -20.68
C ASN A 395 -6.58 -17.50 -20.32
N TRP A 396 -7.19 -17.40 -19.12
CA TRP A 396 -7.88 -16.18 -18.73
C TRP A 396 -6.92 -14.99 -18.52
N ALA A 397 -5.78 -15.26 -17.89
CA ALA A 397 -4.64 -14.34 -17.77
C ALA A 397 -3.38 -15.04 -18.28
N ASN A 398 -2.44 -14.27 -18.83
CA ASN A 398 -1.17 -14.80 -19.33
C ASN A 398 -0.14 -14.78 -18.19
N ILE A 399 0.07 -15.94 -17.56
CA ILE A 399 0.93 -16.07 -16.39
C ILE A 399 2.16 -16.93 -16.74
N THR A 400 3.34 -16.36 -16.58
CA THR A 400 4.63 -17.04 -16.81
C THR A 400 5.35 -17.26 -15.49
N ILE A 401 5.65 -18.53 -15.17
CA ILE A 401 6.48 -18.90 -14.02
C ILE A 401 7.87 -19.30 -14.52
N LEU A 402 8.86 -18.47 -14.25
CA LEU A 402 10.24 -18.66 -14.73
C LEU A 402 11.01 -19.60 -13.80
N VAL A 403 11.46 -20.73 -14.33
CA VAL A 403 12.33 -21.65 -13.59
C VAL A 403 13.64 -20.93 -13.24
N ASN A 404 13.99 -20.91 -11.96
CA ASN A 404 15.18 -20.26 -11.42
C ASN A 404 15.23 -18.73 -11.57
N GLY A 405 14.14 -18.10 -12.00
CA GLY A 405 14.03 -16.64 -11.96
C GLY A 405 14.06 -16.16 -10.51
N THR A 406 14.88 -15.15 -10.23
CA THR A 406 15.01 -14.47 -8.93
C THR A 406 14.15 -13.21 -8.87
N HIS A 407 14.13 -12.53 -7.74
CA HIS A 407 13.52 -11.20 -7.68
C HIS A 407 14.28 -10.25 -8.62
N GLY A 408 13.55 -9.35 -9.30
CA GLY A 408 14.15 -8.49 -10.32
C GLY A 408 14.36 -9.14 -11.69
N THR A 409 14.06 -10.44 -11.85
CA THR A 409 13.97 -11.08 -13.16
C THR A 409 12.74 -10.53 -13.87
N GLY A 410 12.93 -9.46 -14.67
CA GLY A 410 11.89 -8.69 -15.36
C GLY A 410 10.88 -9.55 -16.12
N TYR A 411 9.84 -8.94 -16.68
CA TYR A 411 8.77 -9.66 -17.38
C TYR A 411 9.34 -10.70 -18.37
N GLN A 412 9.06 -11.99 -18.13
CA GLN A 412 9.57 -13.14 -18.89
C GLN A 412 11.11 -13.24 -19.03
N ASN A 413 11.88 -12.64 -18.11
CA ASN A 413 13.33 -12.48 -18.20
C ASN A 413 13.80 -11.74 -19.47
N LEU A 414 12.93 -10.87 -20.01
CA LEU A 414 13.26 -10.04 -21.15
C LEU A 414 14.19 -8.91 -20.71
N SER A 415 15.17 -8.60 -21.56
CA SER A 415 15.90 -7.34 -21.46
C SER A 415 14.95 -6.15 -21.63
N ILE A 416 15.34 -4.97 -21.15
CA ILE A 416 14.54 -3.74 -21.33
C ILE A 416 14.19 -3.49 -22.81
N TRP A 417 15.07 -3.89 -23.74
CA TRP A 417 14.87 -3.75 -25.18
C TRP A 417 13.80 -4.69 -25.72
N GLU A 418 13.80 -5.93 -25.26
CA GLU A 418 12.78 -6.91 -25.63
C GLU A 418 11.43 -6.54 -25.02
N SER A 419 11.41 -6.06 -23.78
CA SER A 419 10.18 -5.55 -23.14
C SER A 419 9.57 -4.39 -23.92
N ILE A 420 10.37 -3.40 -24.34
CA ILE A 420 9.90 -2.31 -25.21
C ILE A 420 9.32 -2.85 -26.51
N ARG A 421 9.93 -3.89 -27.10
CA ARG A 421 9.43 -4.52 -28.33
C ARG A 421 8.07 -5.18 -28.11
N VAL A 422 7.91 -5.98 -27.06
CA VAL A 422 6.64 -6.62 -26.70
C VAL A 422 5.53 -5.59 -26.50
N LEU A 423 5.83 -4.48 -25.83
CA LEU A 423 4.89 -3.37 -25.66
C LEU A 423 4.55 -2.69 -27.00
N GLY A 424 5.55 -2.49 -27.86
CA GLY A 424 5.36 -1.97 -29.22
C GLY A 424 4.49 -2.86 -30.09
N ASP A 425 4.69 -4.18 -30.02
CA ASP A 425 3.91 -5.17 -30.75
C ASP A 425 2.44 -5.16 -30.26
N TRP A 426 2.20 -5.06 -28.95
CA TRP A 426 0.86 -4.89 -28.41
C TRP A 426 0.18 -3.62 -28.95
N ILE A 427 0.89 -2.48 -28.89
CA ILE A 427 0.40 -1.19 -29.39
C ILE A 427 0.02 -1.32 -30.88
N GLN A 428 0.88 -1.93 -31.68
CA GLN A 428 0.63 -2.10 -33.11
C GLN A 428 -0.57 -3.00 -33.38
N ASP A 429 -0.69 -4.12 -32.66
CA ASP A 429 -1.82 -5.06 -32.78
C ASP A 429 -3.15 -4.40 -32.40
N HIS A 430 -3.14 -3.43 -31.48
CA HIS A 430 -4.32 -2.74 -30.97
C HIS A 430 -4.57 -1.36 -31.62
N ALA A 431 -3.80 -0.95 -32.64
CA ALA A 431 -4.01 0.33 -33.32
C ALA A 431 -5.29 0.36 -34.20
N GLY A 432 -5.90 -0.79 -34.47
CA GLY A 432 -7.06 -0.95 -35.35
C GLY A 432 -8.31 -1.50 -34.64
N GLU A 433 -8.96 -2.47 -35.27
CA GLU A 433 -10.24 -3.02 -34.80
C GLU A 433 -10.14 -3.66 -33.40
N LYS A 434 -9.02 -4.33 -33.11
CA LYS A 434 -8.76 -4.91 -31.78
C LYS A 434 -8.80 -3.85 -30.67
N GLY A 435 -8.22 -2.67 -30.91
CA GLY A 435 -8.25 -1.58 -29.94
C GLY A 435 -9.65 -1.03 -29.72
N LYS A 436 -10.45 -0.87 -30.79
CA LYS A 436 -11.85 -0.44 -30.66
C LYS A 436 -12.68 -1.42 -29.84
N LEU A 437 -12.54 -2.72 -30.11
CA LEU A 437 -13.23 -3.76 -29.33
C LEU A 437 -12.81 -3.72 -27.87
N LEU A 438 -11.52 -3.53 -27.59
CA LEU A 438 -11.03 -3.36 -26.22
C LEU A 438 -11.67 -2.14 -25.55
N ASP A 439 -11.70 -0.98 -26.23
CA ASP A 439 -12.32 0.23 -25.70
C ASP A 439 -13.82 0.04 -25.40
N GLU A 440 -14.54 -0.70 -26.24
CA GLU A 440 -15.96 -1.03 -26.04
C GLU A 440 -16.20 -1.92 -24.81
N VAL A 441 -15.31 -2.89 -24.57
CA VAL A 441 -15.31 -3.71 -23.36
C VAL A 441 -14.96 -2.86 -22.14
N ALA A 442 -13.90 -2.06 -22.25
CA ALA A 442 -13.42 -1.18 -21.19
C ALA A 442 -14.49 -0.17 -20.75
N ALA A 443 -15.24 0.42 -21.70
CA ALA A 443 -16.31 1.39 -21.42
C ALA A 443 -17.46 0.84 -20.57
N LYS A 444 -17.65 -0.49 -20.53
CA LYS A 444 -18.68 -1.16 -19.72
C LYS A 444 -18.17 -1.61 -18.35
N SER A 445 -16.89 -1.37 -18.07
CA SER A 445 -16.24 -1.95 -16.90
C SER A 445 -16.67 -1.27 -15.60
N PRO A 446 -16.81 -2.03 -14.51
CA PRO A 446 -16.97 -1.43 -13.20
C PRO A 446 -15.66 -0.74 -12.78
N ARG A 447 -15.78 0.44 -12.17
CA ARG A 447 -14.70 1.06 -11.41
C ARG A 447 -14.67 0.49 -10.00
N GLY A 448 -13.51 0.04 -9.56
CA GLY A 448 -13.22 -0.37 -8.19
C GLY A 448 -12.55 0.73 -7.36
N ASN A 449 -12.29 0.42 -6.09
CA ASN A 449 -11.52 1.27 -5.18
C ASN A 449 -12.06 2.72 -5.10
N LEU A 450 -13.38 2.91 -5.18
CA LEU A 450 -14.01 4.23 -5.13
C LEU A 450 -13.77 4.91 -3.78
N TRP A 451 -13.32 6.17 -3.78
CA TRP A 451 -12.97 6.88 -2.55
C TRP A 451 -14.10 6.89 -1.51
N GLY A 452 -15.34 7.09 -1.94
CA GLY A 452 -16.51 7.06 -1.07
C GLY A 452 -16.73 5.72 -0.37
N GLU A 453 -16.43 4.60 -1.04
CA GLU A 453 -16.54 3.26 -0.47
C GLU A 453 -15.38 2.98 0.49
N VAL A 454 -14.17 3.38 0.10
CA VAL A 454 -12.95 3.25 0.92
C VAL A 454 -13.12 3.96 2.26
N ILE A 455 -13.54 5.24 2.26
CA ILE A 455 -13.66 5.99 3.50
C ILE A 455 -14.88 5.56 4.33
N LYS A 456 -15.97 5.13 3.69
CA LYS A 456 -17.15 4.59 4.39
C LYS A 456 -16.83 3.30 5.14
N ARG A 457 -15.99 2.43 4.57
CA ARG A 457 -15.59 1.16 5.18
C ARG A 457 -14.44 1.33 6.18
N GLY A 458 -13.47 2.17 5.83
CA GLY A 458 -12.17 2.19 6.51
C GLY A 458 -11.78 3.49 7.17
N GLY A 459 -12.53 4.57 6.98
CA GLY A 459 -12.22 5.88 7.56
C GLY A 459 -12.53 5.98 9.05
N HIS A 460 -12.24 7.14 9.63
CA HIS A 460 -12.38 7.39 11.05
C HIS A 460 -13.82 7.19 11.57
N GLN A 461 -14.84 7.56 10.79
CA GLN A 461 -16.23 7.28 11.16
C GLN A 461 -16.50 5.78 11.25
N ALA A 462 -15.99 4.98 10.30
CA ALA A 462 -16.10 3.53 10.36
C ALA A 462 -15.34 2.97 11.58
N ALA A 463 -14.21 3.58 11.96
CA ALA A 463 -13.48 3.22 13.17
C ALA A 463 -14.31 3.48 14.44
N LEU A 464 -15.00 4.63 14.52
CA LEU A 464 -15.94 4.96 15.59
C LEU A 464 -17.11 3.96 15.63
N ASP A 465 -17.70 3.61 14.49
CA ASP A 465 -18.86 2.71 14.40
C ASP A 465 -18.52 1.28 14.87
N ARG A 466 -17.27 0.84 14.71
CA ARG A 466 -16.80 -0.43 15.27
C ARG A 466 -16.74 -0.42 16.80
N GLN A 467 -16.65 0.75 17.43
CA GLN A 467 -16.61 0.87 18.89
C GLN A 467 -18.01 0.82 19.51
N ALA A 468 -18.07 0.46 20.78
CA ALA A 468 -19.25 0.63 21.62
C ALA A 468 -18.87 0.78 23.10
N PRO A 469 -19.63 1.57 23.88
CA PRO A 469 -19.50 1.56 25.33
C PRO A 469 -19.99 0.22 25.92
N PRO A 470 -19.57 -0.11 27.15
CA PRO A 470 -20.16 -1.22 27.90
C PRO A 470 -21.65 -0.99 28.18
N ILE A 471 -22.41 -2.07 28.37
CA ILE A 471 -23.85 -2.03 28.60
C ILE A 471 -24.20 -2.89 29.81
N ILE A 472 -24.98 -2.32 30.73
CA ILE A 472 -25.56 -3.01 31.88
C ILE A 472 -27.04 -3.27 31.64
N GLU A 473 -27.47 -4.49 31.93
CA GLU A 473 -28.85 -4.94 31.92
C GLU A 473 -29.28 -5.49 33.29
N VAL A 474 -30.52 -5.21 33.67
CA VAL A 474 -31.15 -5.74 34.89
C VAL A 474 -32.03 -6.93 34.52
N GLN A 475 -31.74 -8.11 35.05
CA GLN A 475 -32.57 -9.29 34.88
C GLN A 475 -33.55 -9.48 36.05
N LYS A 476 -34.60 -10.29 35.83
CA LYS A 476 -35.57 -10.63 36.88
C LYS A 476 -34.88 -11.31 38.07
N GLY A 477 -35.06 -10.78 39.28
CA GLY A 477 -34.49 -11.32 40.52
C GLY A 477 -33.20 -10.63 41.01
N ASP A 478 -33.08 -9.31 40.82
CA ASP A 478 -31.99 -8.43 41.30
C ASP A 478 -30.57 -8.73 40.77
N LEU A 479 -30.46 -9.60 39.77
CA LEU A 479 -29.20 -9.91 39.13
C LEU A 479 -28.89 -8.86 38.06
N ILE A 480 -27.83 -8.09 38.27
CA ILE A 480 -27.36 -7.09 37.30
C ILE A 480 -26.16 -7.65 36.56
N ARG A 481 -26.23 -7.63 35.22
CA ARG A 481 -25.18 -8.14 34.35
C ARG A 481 -24.71 -7.03 33.41
N ALA A 482 -23.42 -6.96 33.16
CA ALA A 482 -22.96 -6.27 31.97
C ALA A 482 -23.09 -7.23 30.79
N SER A 483 -24.07 -6.98 29.91
CA SER A 483 -24.26 -7.75 28.68
C SER A 483 -23.18 -7.49 27.66
N SER A 484 -22.40 -6.41 27.83
CA SER A 484 -21.20 -6.12 27.08
C SER A 484 -20.21 -5.30 27.91
N VAL A 485 -18.91 -5.59 27.77
CA VAL A 485 -17.81 -4.73 28.27
C VAL A 485 -17.36 -3.68 27.23
N GLY A 486 -18.18 -3.46 26.20
CA GLY A 486 -17.91 -2.58 25.07
C GLY A 486 -17.32 -3.31 23.87
N ARG A 487 -17.25 -2.63 22.72
CA ARG A 487 -16.50 -3.09 21.54
C ARG A 487 -15.29 -2.21 21.33
N TRP A 488 -14.13 -2.82 21.16
CA TRP A 488 -12.82 -2.19 21.11
C TRP A 488 -12.10 -2.64 19.83
N ASP A 489 -11.15 -1.82 19.36
CA ASP A 489 -10.27 -2.26 18.29
C ASP A 489 -9.47 -3.51 18.72
N PRO A 490 -9.10 -4.41 17.78
CA PRO A 490 -8.35 -5.62 18.11
C PRO A 490 -7.00 -5.37 18.82
N GLY A 491 -6.64 -6.30 19.72
CA GLY A 491 -5.41 -6.26 20.51
C GLY A 491 -5.46 -5.40 21.77
N VAL A 492 -6.62 -4.85 22.14
CA VAL A 492 -6.81 -4.10 23.39
C VAL A 492 -7.06 -5.07 24.54
N LYS A 493 -6.28 -4.94 25.62
CA LYS A 493 -6.53 -5.66 26.89
C LYS A 493 -7.50 -4.86 27.75
N LEU A 494 -8.52 -5.50 28.30
CA LEU A 494 -9.61 -4.82 28.99
C LEU A 494 -9.61 -5.12 30.49
N LYS A 495 -9.82 -4.07 31.28
CA LYS A 495 -10.03 -4.17 32.72
C LYS A 495 -11.33 -3.49 33.12
N ALA A 496 -12.24 -4.23 33.75
CA ALA A 496 -13.56 -3.76 34.14
C ALA A 496 -13.66 -3.53 35.65
N GLN A 497 -14.29 -2.44 36.09
CA GLN A 497 -14.49 -2.09 37.50
C GLN A 497 -15.90 -1.54 37.70
N TRP A 498 -16.61 -2.10 38.68
CA TRP A 498 -17.92 -1.59 39.10
C TRP A 498 -17.77 -0.34 39.96
N PHE A 499 -18.72 0.58 39.83
CA PHE A 499 -18.80 1.81 40.61
C PHE A 499 -20.21 1.98 41.17
N ILE A 500 -20.32 2.39 42.44
CA ILE A 500 -21.57 2.78 43.09
C ILE A 500 -21.46 4.26 43.49
N ASP A 501 -22.33 5.11 42.94
CA ASP A 501 -22.27 6.59 43.07
C ASP A 501 -20.87 7.16 42.81
N GLY A 502 -20.21 6.68 41.76
CA GLY A 502 -18.88 7.13 41.36
C GLY A 502 -17.71 6.61 42.22
N THR A 503 -17.98 5.76 43.22
CA THR A 503 -16.93 5.11 44.04
C THR A 503 -16.70 3.66 43.59
N PRO A 504 -15.45 3.19 43.40
CA PRO A 504 -15.17 1.80 43.05
C PRO A 504 -15.80 0.82 44.05
N SER A 505 -16.43 -0.23 43.53
CA SER A 505 -17.04 -1.32 44.31
C SER A 505 -16.41 -2.65 43.93
N GLY A 506 -15.68 -3.27 44.86
CA GLY A 506 -14.91 -4.50 44.62
C GLY A 506 -13.63 -4.26 43.81
N ASP A 507 -12.95 -5.34 43.45
CA ASP A 507 -11.71 -5.28 42.67
C ASP A 507 -11.98 -5.20 41.16
N ALA A 508 -11.02 -4.61 40.45
CA ALA A 508 -11.05 -4.55 39.00
C ALA A 508 -10.70 -5.91 38.39
N LEU A 509 -11.46 -6.33 37.38
CA LEU A 509 -11.39 -7.63 36.74
C LEU A 509 -10.74 -7.51 35.35
N GLU A 510 -9.78 -8.37 35.02
CA GLU A 510 -9.35 -8.53 33.63
C GLU A 510 -10.47 -9.26 32.88
N VAL A 511 -10.89 -8.71 31.75
CA VAL A 511 -12.01 -9.23 30.95
C VAL A 511 -11.64 -9.29 29.48
N LYS A 512 -12.35 -10.13 28.73
CA LYS A 512 -12.34 -10.15 27.27
C LYS A 512 -13.58 -9.45 26.73
N GLN A 513 -13.54 -9.05 25.47
CA GLN A 513 -14.64 -8.31 24.83
C GLN A 513 -15.97 -9.08 24.85
N GLU A 514 -15.91 -10.40 24.74
CA GLU A 514 -17.04 -11.33 24.77
C GLU A 514 -17.55 -11.66 26.19
N ASP A 515 -16.87 -11.20 27.24
CA ASP A 515 -17.24 -11.56 28.61
C ASP A 515 -18.54 -10.89 29.06
N THR A 516 -19.36 -11.67 29.76
CA THR A 516 -20.48 -11.17 30.57
C THR A 516 -20.06 -11.15 32.03
N ILE A 517 -20.02 -9.97 32.65
CA ILE A 517 -19.71 -9.84 34.08
C ILE A 517 -20.96 -9.59 34.91
N ILE A 518 -20.97 -10.14 36.13
CA ILE A 518 -22.13 -10.09 37.02
C ILE A 518 -21.79 -9.24 38.23
N PHE A 519 -22.64 -8.25 38.52
CA PHE A 519 -22.60 -7.53 39.78
C PHE A 519 -23.45 -8.28 40.82
N LYS A 520 -22.85 -8.60 41.97
CA LYS A 520 -23.56 -9.21 43.11
C LYS A 520 -23.68 -8.15 44.22
N PRO A 521 -24.88 -7.60 44.47
CA PRO A 521 -25.05 -6.60 45.51
C PRO A 521 -24.73 -7.18 46.90
N ALA A 522 -23.97 -6.44 47.70
CA ALA A 522 -23.83 -6.73 49.13
C ALA A 522 -25.10 -6.25 49.86
N ALA A 523 -25.64 -7.07 50.76
CA ALA A 523 -26.95 -6.83 51.36
C ALA A 523 -27.06 -5.49 52.12
N SER A 524 -28.18 -4.80 51.92
CA SER A 524 -28.78 -3.68 52.68
C SER A 524 -28.22 -2.26 52.58
N GLY A 525 -27.05 -2.02 51.99
CA GLY A 525 -26.43 -0.67 51.96
C GLY A 525 -26.51 0.12 50.65
N ALA A 526 -27.08 -0.46 49.59
CA ALA A 526 -26.93 0.08 48.22
C ALA A 526 -28.24 0.40 47.48
N ALA A 527 -29.39 0.18 48.11
CA ALA A 527 -30.71 0.48 47.54
C ALA A 527 -30.82 1.96 47.12
N GLY A 528 -31.30 2.23 45.91
CA GLY A 528 -31.47 3.58 45.37
C GLY A 528 -30.19 4.27 44.89
N ARG A 529 -29.02 3.62 45.00
CA ARG A 529 -27.73 4.12 44.50
C ARG A 529 -27.55 3.80 43.02
N TYR A 530 -26.72 4.57 42.32
CA TYR A 530 -26.43 4.37 40.90
C TYR A 530 -25.24 3.42 40.71
N LEU A 531 -25.48 2.32 40.03
CA LEU A 531 -24.45 1.39 39.57
C LEU A 531 -24.01 1.77 38.15
N GLN A 532 -22.70 1.78 37.93
CA GLN A 532 -22.08 1.94 36.62
C GLN A 532 -20.89 0.99 36.48
N LEU A 533 -20.59 0.60 35.25
CA LEU A 533 -19.39 -0.14 34.90
C LEU A 533 -18.45 0.79 34.15
N LYS A 534 -17.18 0.80 34.55
CA LYS A 534 -16.12 1.42 33.77
C LYS A 534 -15.18 0.34 33.26
N VAL A 535 -14.88 0.38 31.97
CA VAL A 535 -13.97 -0.55 31.32
C VAL A 535 -12.81 0.24 30.75
N THR A 536 -11.60 -0.04 31.24
CA THR A 536 -10.36 0.56 30.78
C THR A 536 -9.69 -0.37 29.77
N GLY A 537 -9.53 0.09 28.54
CA GLY A 537 -8.77 -0.57 27.50
C GLY A 537 -7.31 -0.11 27.48
N ARG A 538 -6.39 -1.06 27.34
CA ARG A 538 -4.95 -0.83 27.25
C ARG A 538 -4.36 -1.53 26.03
N LYS A 539 -3.60 -0.78 25.25
CA LYS A 539 -2.81 -1.32 24.13
C LYS A 539 -1.43 -0.68 24.13
N ARG A 540 -0.38 -1.47 23.88
CA ARG A 540 1.01 -1.01 23.94
C ARG A 540 1.23 0.14 22.96
N GLY A 541 1.87 1.22 23.42
CA GLY A 541 2.15 2.40 22.59
C GLY A 541 0.94 3.33 22.39
N TYR A 542 -0.17 3.04 23.05
CA TYR A 542 -1.39 3.86 23.04
C TYR A 542 -1.73 4.33 24.46
N VAL A 543 -2.49 5.42 24.52
CA VAL A 543 -3.00 5.96 25.78
C VAL A 543 -4.15 5.07 26.26
N ASP A 544 -4.17 4.76 27.55
CA ASP A 544 -5.29 4.06 28.18
C ASP A 544 -6.60 4.83 27.97
N GLU A 545 -7.66 4.12 27.58
CA GLU A 545 -8.99 4.70 27.38
C GLU A 545 -9.96 4.04 28.36
N THR A 546 -10.80 4.82 29.03
CA THR A 546 -11.87 4.29 29.90
C THR A 546 -13.23 4.66 29.34
N ARG A 547 -14.08 3.66 29.14
CA ARG A 547 -15.47 3.83 28.70
C ARG A 547 -16.42 3.48 29.83
N GLU A 548 -17.48 4.25 29.94
CA GLU A 548 -18.49 4.08 30.97
C GLU A 548 -19.77 3.50 30.37
N SER A 549 -20.47 2.68 31.15
CA SER A 549 -21.77 2.13 30.75
C SER A 549 -22.90 3.10 31.01
N ASN A 550 -24.10 2.73 30.57
CA ASN A 550 -25.33 3.27 31.16
C ASN A 550 -25.33 3.09 32.68
N ALA A 551 -25.96 4.01 33.40
CA ALA A 551 -26.17 3.91 34.83
C ALA A 551 -27.50 3.20 35.13
N VAL A 552 -27.51 2.37 36.17
CA VAL A 552 -28.68 1.62 36.62
C VAL A 552 -28.90 1.86 38.10
N THR A 553 -30.14 2.12 38.50
CA THR A 553 -30.50 2.24 39.92
C THR A 553 -30.65 0.86 40.56
N LEU A 554 -29.99 0.64 41.69
CA LEU A 554 -30.10 -0.61 42.44
C LEU A 554 -31.48 -0.70 43.12
N ALA A 555 -32.18 -1.82 42.89
CA ALA A 555 -33.42 -2.13 43.57
C ALA A 555 -33.21 -2.32 45.08
N ALA A 556 -34.28 -2.10 45.85
CA ALA A 556 -34.26 -2.13 47.31
C ALA A 556 -34.28 -3.54 47.90
#